data_AF-A0A382A6G5-F1
#
_entry.id   AF-A0A382A6G5-F1
#
_cell.length_a   1.000
_cell.length_b   1.000
_cell.length_c   1.000
_cell.angle_alpha   90.00
_cell.angle_beta   90.00
_cell.angle_gamma   90.00
#
_symmetry.space_group_name_H-M   'P 1'
#
loop_
_entity.id
_entity.type
_entity.pdbx_description
1 polymer ?
#
loop_
_entity_poly.entity_id
_entity_poly.type
_entity_poly.pdbx_seq_one_letter_code
_entity_poly.pdbx_strand_id
1 'polypeptide(L)' 'MDILTQIPIGTKFRVKESGELVKLEEIRNFPTRYKTINESGEVNYYKTFEVEVIETT' A
#
# COMPACT_ATOMS: atom_id res chain seq x y z
N MET A 1 -1.78 -17.69 3.84
CA MET A 1 -0.94 -16.78 4.64
C MET A 1 -0.42 -15.75 3.67
N ASP A 2 -1.04 -14.57 3.62
CA ASP A 2 -0.67 -13.55 2.65
C ASP A 2 0.70 -12.97 2.97
N ILE A 3 1.63 -13.07 2.03
CA ILE A 3 2.99 -12.53 2.19
C ILE A 3 2.94 -11.05 1.82
N LEU A 4 2.68 -10.22 2.82
CA LEU A 4 2.54 -8.76 2.69
C LEU A 4 3.80 -8.08 2.13
N THR A 5 4.95 -8.73 2.20
CA THR A 5 6.22 -8.22 1.62
C THR A 5 6.43 -8.62 0.15
N GLN A 6 5.54 -9.41 -0.44
CA GLN A 6 5.64 -9.90 -1.83
C GLN A 6 4.41 -9.50 -2.67
N ILE A 7 3.74 -8.43 -2.28
CA ILE A 7 2.59 -7.89 -3.01
C ILE A 7 3.09 -7.29 -4.34
N PRO A 8 2.39 -7.53 -5.46
CA PRO A 8 2.72 -6.93 -6.75
C PRO A 8 2.76 -5.40 -6.67
N ILE A 9 3.81 -4.80 -7.23
CA ILE A 9 3.83 -3.34 -7.40
C ILE A 9 2.65 -2.94 -8.28
N GLY A 10 1.93 -1.90 -7.87
CA GLY A 10 0.70 -1.46 -8.49
C GLY A 10 -0.57 -2.00 -7.86
N THR A 11 -0.50 -2.90 -6.87
CA THR A 11 -1.65 -3.28 -6.05
C THR A 11 -2.33 -2.05 -5.46
N LYS A 12 -3.66 -2.03 -5.50
CA LYS A 12 -4.45 -0.98 -4.85
C LYS A 12 -4.71 -1.33 -3.40
N PHE A 13 -4.56 -0.33 -2.57
CA PHE A 13 -4.86 -0.38 -1.15
C PHE A 13 -5.94 0.63 -0.80
N ARG A 14 -6.70 0.29 0.24
CA ARG A 14 -7.56 1.22 0.96
C ARG A 14 -6.92 1.58 2.29
N VAL A 15 -6.71 2.87 2.55
CA VAL A 15 -6.25 3.37 3.84
C VAL A 15 -7.38 3.23 4.85
N LYS A 16 -7.15 2.58 5.99
CA LYS A 16 -8.21 2.32 6.97
C LYS A 16 -8.72 3.57 7.67
N GLU A 17 -7.83 4.54 7.91
CA GLU A 17 -8.15 5.77 8.61
C GLU A 17 -9.00 6.73 7.76
N SER A 18 -8.55 7.01 6.53
CA SER A 18 -9.22 7.97 5.63
C SER A 18 -10.22 7.31 4.68
N GLY A 19 -10.12 6.00 4.44
CA GLY A 19 -10.84 5.31 3.39
C GLY A 19 -10.29 5.57 1.97
N GLU A 20 -9.20 6.33 1.84
CA GLU A 20 -8.58 6.72 0.57
C GLU A 20 -8.00 5.52 -0.18
N LEU A 21 -8.07 5.57 -1.51
CA LEU A 21 -7.47 4.56 -2.38
C LEU A 21 -6.08 5.01 -2.84
N VAL A 22 -5.10 4.15 -2.59
CA VAL A 22 -3.70 4.40 -2.95
C VAL A 22 -3.11 3.20 -3.66
N LYS A 23 -2.07 3.40 -4.46
CA LYS A 23 -1.43 2.36 -5.26
C LYS A 23 -0.03 2.07 -4.75
N LEU A 24 0.34 0.80 -4.60
CA LEU A 24 1.69 0.39 -4.22
C LEU A 24 2.71 0.81 -5.27
N GLU A 25 3.74 1.54 -4.86
CA GLU A 25 4.88 1.90 -5.71
C GLU A 25 6.14 1.12 -5.32
N GLU A 26 6.38 0.92 -4.02
CA GLU A 26 7.57 0.25 -3.51
C GLU A 26 7.31 -0.34 -2.11
N ILE A 27 7.93 -1.49 -1.82
CA ILE A 27 7.96 -2.07 -0.47
C ILE A 27 9.34 -1.81 0.12
N ARG A 28 9.39 -1.04 1.21
CA ARG A 28 10.62 -0.81 1.98
C ARG A 28 10.68 -1.76 3.15
N ASN A 29 11.75 -2.53 3.25
CA ASN A 29 12.01 -3.41 4.39
C ASN A 29 12.86 -2.67 5.43
N PHE A 30 12.67 -2.98 6.73
CA PHE A 30 13.40 -2.42 7.89
C PHE A 30 13.16 -0.93 8.24
N PRO A 31 11.99 -0.57 8.83
CA PRO A 31 10.81 -1.40 9.07
C PRO A 31 9.92 -1.50 7.81
N THR A 32 9.11 -2.56 7.73
CA THR A 32 8.23 -2.78 6.56
C THR A 32 7.24 -1.65 6.39
N ARG A 33 7.34 -0.92 5.27
CA ARG A 33 6.44 0.16 4.85
C ARG A 33 6.16 0.07 3.36
N TYR A 34 4.94 0.41 2.99
CA TYR A 34 4.54 0.61 1.60
C TYR A 34 4.70 2.08 1.25
N LYS A 35 5.49 2.35 0.22
CA LYS A 35 5.43 3.61 -0.50
C LYS A 35 4.25 3.52 -1.45
N THR A 36 3.32 4.44 -1.34
CA THR A 36 2.08 4.46 -2.11
C THR A 36 1.89 5.80 -2.79
N ILE A 37 1.19 5.81 -3.90
CA ILE A 37 0.80 7.00 -4.64
C ILE A 37 -0.73 7.08 -4.68
N ASN A 38 -1.31 8.24 -4.35
CA ASN A 38 -2.75 8.46 -4.49
C ASN A 38 -3.13 8.93 -5.90
N GLU A 39 -4.42 9.15 -6.16
CA GLU A 39 -4.91 9.62 -7.46
C GLU A 39 -4.40 11.03 -7.83
N SER A 40 -4.07 11.84 -6.83
CA SER A 40 -3.48 13.17 -7.00
C SER A 40 -1.97 13.14 -7.32
N GLY A 41 -1.35 11.95 -7.30
CA GLY A 41 0.09 11.80 -7.52
C GLY A 41 0.96 12.05 -6.28
N GLU A 42 0.35 12.19 -5.10
CA GLU A 42 1.07 12.40 -3.84
C GLU A 42 1.58 11.08 -3.27
N VAL A 43 2.80 11.11 -2.74
CA VAL A 43 3.46 9.93 -2.18
C VAL A 43 3.25 9.88 -0.67
N ASN A 44 2.63 8.79 -0.21
CA ASN A 44 2.38 8.51 1.20
C ASN A 44 3.01 7.18 1.62
N TYR A 45 3.37 7.08 2.90
CA TYR A 45 3.97 5.87 3.47
C TYR A 45 3.05 5.25 4.52
N TYR A 46 2.68 4.00 4.30
CA TYR A 46 1.82 3.26 5.23
C TYR A 46 2.48 1.96 5.68
N LYS A 47 2.18 1.55 6.91
CA LYS A 47 2.52 0.22 7.43
C LYS A 47 1.48 -0.79 6.95
N THR A 48 1.86 -2.06 7.01
CA THR A 48 1.04 -3.18 6.53
C THR A 48 -0.33 -3.30 7.19
N PHE A 49 -0.50 -2.80 8.42
CA PHE A 49 -1.78 -2.83 9.15
C PHE A 49 -2.65 -1.58 8.95
N GLU A 50 -2.09 -0.50 8.41
CA GLU A 50 -2.78 0.79 8.18
C GLU A 50 -3.61 0.77 6.90
N VAL A 51 -3.37 -0.23 6.04
CA VAL A 51 -4.03 -0.40 4.75
C VAL A 51 -4.65 -1.78 4.61
N GLU A 52 -5.58 -1.89 3.68
CA GLU A 52 -6.22 -3.14 3.27
C GLU A 52 -6.05 -3.35 1.76
N VAL A 53 -5.72 -4.56 1.33
CA VAL A 53 -5.58 -4.91 -0.10
C VAL A 53 -6.98 -5.01 -0.69
N ILE A 54 -7.27 -4.23 -1.74
CA ILE A 54 -8.59 -4.25 -2.39
C ILE A 54 -8.58 -4.86 -3.79
N GLU A 55 -7.44 -4.82 -4.48
CA GLU A 55 -7.31 -5.34 -5.84
C GLU A 55 -5.89 -5.85 -6.09
N THR A 56 -5.76 -7.16 -6.20
CA THR A 56 -4.58 -7.85 -6.73
C THR A 56 -4.80 -8.06 -8.21
N THR A 57 -4.02 -7.38 -9.06
CA THR A 57 -4.00 -7.61 -10.50
C THR A 57 -3.39 -8.97 -10.83
#